data_AF-A0A0W0FMY1-F1
#
_entry.id   AF-A0A0W0FMY1-F1
#
_cell.length_a   1.000
_cell.length_b   1.000
_cell.length_c   1.000
_cell.angle_alpha   90.00
_cell.angle_beta   90.00
_cell.angle_gamma   90.00
#
_symmetry.space_group_name_H-M   'P 1'
#
loop_
_entity.id
_entity.type
_entity.pdbx_description
1 polymer ?
#
loop_
_entity_poly.entity_id
_entity_poly.type
_entity_poly.pdbx_seq_one_letter_code
_entity_poly.pdbx_strand_id
1 'polypeptide(L)'
;MYDKFTELLKDYCTNLELKVTGEASDDINWTHQTGLIKVDVSVFPKDVQLERTFEVAKLETFFEFKLANTSSGFNDKVSVAHPFEKQARNSQNTRAQLATYAGAMLATQFRTHAFCVEVAGAVVTSAFRYAKEKHLVDFLWRFNHSSPEIRGHDRTVTVPSAAESRFVKQATELLPLKKWEKVWKFSVYEESSKETVVFYGGANRFSVSVSPFGRST
;
A
#
# COMPACT_ATOMS: atom_id res chain seq x y z
N MET A 1 -18.08 -15.25 -2.35
CA MET A 1 -18.46 -13.84 -2.62
C MET A 1 -17.32 -13.12 -3.32
N TYR A 2 -16.11 -13.18 -2.77
CA TYR A 2 -14.92 -12.54 -3.32
C TYR A 2 -14.58 -12.99 -4.75
N ASP A 3 -14.69 -14.29 -5.06
CA ASP A 3 -14.39 -14.80 -6.42
C ASP A 3 -15.29 -14.19 -7.49
N LYS A 4 -16.59 -14.09 -7.21
CA LYS A 4 -17.54 -13.46 -8.14
C LYS A 4 -17.26 -11.96 -8.28
N PHE A 5 -16.84 -11.30 -7.20
CA PHE A 5 -16.46 -9.89 -7.23
C PHE A 5 -15.22 -9.67 -8.10
N THR A 6 -14.17 -10.46 -7.91
CA THR A 6 -12.94 -10.34 -8.71
C THR A 6 -13.18 -10.72 -10.17
N GLU A 7 -13.98 -11.77 -10.43
CA GLU A 7 -14.35 -12.18 -11.78
C GLU A 7 -15.08 -11.07 -12.56
N LEU A 8 -16.02 -10.37 -11.92
CA LEU A 8 -16.76 -9.28 -12.55
C LEU A 8 -15.91 -8.02 -12.82
N LEU A 9 -14.83 -7.84 -12.06
CA LEU A 9 -13.99 -6.64 -12.15
C LEU A 9 -12.73 -6.83 -12.99
N LYS A 10 -12.40 -8.07 -13.35
CA LYS A 10 -11.17 -8.41 -14.12
C LYS A 10 -11.05 -7.60 -15.42
N ASP A 11 -12.17 -7.35 -16.10
CA ASP A 11 -12.18 -6.67 -17.40
C ASP A 11 -11.83 -5.17 -17.29
N TYR A 12 -11.90 -4.61 -16.08
CA TYR A 12 -11.49 -3.23 -15.79
C TYR A 12 -10.03 -3.10 -15.34
N CYS A 13 -9.33 -4.23 -15.23
CA CYS A 13 -7.95 -4.32 -14.76
C CYS A 13 -7.08 -5.06 -15.78
N THR A 14 -6.69 -4.37 -16.86
CA THR A 14 -5.89 -4.96 -17.94
C THR A 14 -4.39 -5.13 -17.61
N ASN A 15 -3.88 -4.29 -16.70
CA ASN A 15 -2.48 -4.23 -16.26
C ASN A 15 -2.30 -4.64 -14.78
N LEU A 16 -3.41 -4.89 -14.09
CA LEU A 16 -3.46 -5.29 -12.69
C LEU A 16 -4.24 -6.60 -12.55
N GLU A 17 -3.96 -7.37 -11.52
CA GLU A 17 -4.62 -8.64 -11.24
C GLU A 17 -5.24 -8.60 -9.84
N LEU A 18 -6.54 -8.89 -9.75
CA LEU A 18 -7.25 -9.03 -8.48
C LEU A 18 -7.18 -10.49 -8.02
N LYS A 19 -6.67 -10.72 -6.80
CA LYS A 19 -6.56 -12.05 -6.19
C LYS A 19 -7.31 -12.08 -4.87
N VAL A 20 -8.11 -13.13 -4.65
CA VAL A 20 -8.71 -13.39 -3.34
C VAL A 20 -7.60 -13.90 -2.43
N THR A 21 -7.30 -13.13 -1.39
CA THR A 21 -6.17 -13.39 -0.47
C THR A 21 -6.59 -13.44 0.99
N GLY A 22 -7.90 -13.32 1.27
CA GLY A 22 -8.46 -13.28 2.62
C GLY A 22 -8.26 -14.54 3.47
N GLU A 23 -7.47 -15.52 3.03
CA GLU A 23 -7.00 -16.65 3.85
C GLU A 23 -5.47 -16.72 4.02
N ALA A 24 -4.71 -15.87 3.31
CA ALA A 24 -3.26 -15.82 3.38
C ALA A 24 -2.79 -14.61 4.19
N SER A 25 -1.86 -14.82 5.12
CA SER A 25 -1.18 -13.74 5.83
C SER A 25 0.21 -13.47 5.26
N ASP A 26 0.66 -12.22 5.39
CA ASP A 26 2.06 -11.87 5.20
C ASP A 26 2.67 -11.43 6.54
N ASP A 27 3.37 -12.37 7.18
CA ASP A 27 3.96 -12.19 8.50
C ASP A 27 5.42 -11.70 8.44
N ILE A 28 5.98 -11.39 7.25
CA ILE A 28 7.43 -11.15 7.06
C ILE A 28 7.98 -10.04 7.96
N ASN A 29 7.18 -9.02 8.31
CA ASN A 29 7.66 -7.88 9.11
C ASN A 29 7.11 -7.85 10.54
N TRP A 30 6.28 -8.82 10.96
CA TRP A 30 5.57 -8.76 12.24
C TRP A 30 5.70 -10.06 13.04
N THR A 31 6.93 -10.36 13.46
CA THR A 31 7.28 -11.55 14.25
C THR A 31 6.53 -11.68 15.57
N HIS A 32 5.93 -10.58 16.08
CA HIS A 32 5.21 -10.55 17.35
C HIS A 32 3.69 -10.73 17.23
N GLN A 33 3.13 -10.72 16.01
CA GLN A 33 1.71 -10.93 15.79
C GLN A 33 1.44 -11.57 14.42
N THR A 34 1.45 -12.90 14.40
CA THR A 34 1.14 -13.68 13.20
C THR A 34 -0.31 -13.52 12.77
N GLY A 35 -0.55 -13.56 11.46
CA GLY A 35 -1.89 -13.47 10.88
C GLY A 35 -2.46 -12.05 10.80
N LEU A 36 -1.70 -11.03 11.20
CA LEU A 36 -2.22 -9.66 11.28
C LEU A 36 -2.52 -9.07 9.90
N ILE A 37 -1.57 -9.18 8.97
CA ILE A 37 -1.70 -8.62 7.61
C ILE A 37 -2.38 -9.66 6.71
N LYS A 38 -3.69 -9.54 6.54
CA LYS A 38 -4.54 -10.51 5.82
C LYS A 38 -5.69 -9.76 5.14
N VAL A 39 -5.44 -9.30 3.91
CA VAL A 39 -6.42 -8.53 3.13
C VAL A 39 -7.37 -9.46 2.36
N ASP A 40 -8.67 -9.12 2.29
CA ASP A 40 -9.67 -9.97 1.61
C ASP A 40 -9.35 -10.18 0.12
N VAL A 41 -9.09 -9.08 -0.60
CA VAL A 41 -8.69 -9.12 -2.02
C VAL A 41 -7.50 -8.20 -2.24
N SER A 42 -6.43 -8.77 -2.78
CA SER A 42 -5.22 -8.08 -3.17
C SER A 42 -5.29 -7.63 -4.63
N VAL A 43 -4.72 -6.46 -4.94
CA VAL A 43 -4.48 -6.02 -6.31
C VAL A 43 -2.98 -5.96 -6.54
N PHE A 44 -2.51 -6.67 -7.56
CA PHE A 44 -1.11 -6.75 -7.94
C PHE A 44 -0.88 -6.23 -9.36
N PRO A 45 0.36 -5.86 -9.73
CA PRO A 45 0.73 -5.77 -11.13
C PRO A 45 0.47 -7.10 -11.84
N LYS A 46 -0.01 -7.04 -13.08
CA LYS A 46 -0.18 -8.25 -13.90
C LYS A 46 1.16 -8.97 -14.08
N ASP A 47 1.10 -10.30 -14.08
CA ASP A 47 2.27 -11.20 -14.23
C ASP A 47 3.33 -11.05 -13.12
N VAL A 48 2.98 -10.43 -11.99
CA VAL A 48 3.89 -10.34 -10.85
C VAL A 48 4.28 -11.74 -10.37
N GLN A 49 5.56 -11.97 -10.18
CA GLN A 49 6.05 -13.20 -9.57
C GLN A 49 5.88 -13.11 -8.07
N LEU A 50 5.04 -13.98 -7.51
CA LEU A 50 4.87 -14.12 -6.07
C LEU A 50 5.52 -15.42 -5.59
N GLU A 51 6.26 -15.35 -4.48
CA GLU A 51 6.81 -16.50 -3.76
C GLU A 51 5.76 -17.14 -2.83
N ARG A 52 4.74 -16.37 -2.46
CA ARG A 52 3.64 -16.78 -1.57
C ARG A 52 2.30 -16.29 -2.12
N THR A 53 1.20 -16.83 -1.60
CA THR A 53 -0.16 -16.42 -1.99
C THR A 53 -0.40 -14.91 -1.81
N PHE A 54 0.21 -14.31 -0.78
CA PHE A 54 0.11 -12.90 -0.48
C PHE A 54 1.48 -12.34 -0.06
N GLU A 55 1.85 -11.21 -0.65
CA GLU A 55 3.06 -10.46 -0.32
C GLU A 55 2.74 -8.96 -0.30
N VAL A 56 2.70 -8.37 0.90
CA VAL A 56 2.35 -6.95 1.07
C VAL A 56 3.32 -6.03 0.35
N ALA A 57 4.58 -6.46 0.19
CA ALA A 57 5.64 -5.73 -0.52
C ALA A 57 5.40 -5.59 -2.03
N LYS A 58 4.46 -6.35 -2.62
CA LYS A 58 4.15 -6.32 -4.07
C LYS A 58 2.77 -5.75 -4.39
N LEU A 59 2.02 -5.38 -3.36
CA LEU A 59 0.64 -4.93 -3.45
C LEU A 59 0.54 -3.53 -4.08
N GLU A 60 -0.42 -3.30 -4.99
CA GLU A 60 -0.73 -1.98 -5.55
C GLU A 60 -1.88 -1.30 -4.81
N THR A 61 -2.90 -2.06 -4.43
CA THR A 61 -4.01 -1.64 -3.55
C THR A 61 -4.69 -2.91 -3.00
N PHE A 62 -5.67 -2.76 -2.12
CA PHE A 62 -6.46 -3.87 -1.59
C PHE A 62 -7.92 -3.48 -1.36
N PHE A 63 -8.76 -4.51 -1.31
CA PHE A 63 -10.15 -4.41 -0.88
C PHE A 63 -10.35 -5.15 0.43
N GLU A 64 -11.12 -4.55 1.33
CA GLU A 64 -11.52 -5.10 2.62
C GLU A 64 -13.05 -5.07 2.74
N PHE A 65 -13.70 -6.19 3.01
CA PHE A 65 -15.15 -6.31 3.01
C PHE A 65 -15.70 -6.25 4.43
N LYS A 66 -16.64 -5.32 4.69
CA LYS A 66 -17.40 -5.27 5.95
C LYS A 66 -18.88 -5.46 5.69
N LEU A 67 -19.34 -6.71 5.80
CA LEU A 67 -20.71 -7.10 5.42
C LEU A 67 -21.81 -6.49 6.31
N ALA A 68 -21.46 -6.05 7.51
CA ALA A 68 -22.38 -5.34 8.39
C ALA A 68 -22.14 -3.82 8.30
N ASN A 69 -23.20 -3.03 8.05
CA ASN A 69 -23.12 -1.56 8.01
C ASN A 69 -22.58 -0.96 9.32
N THR A 70 -22.78 -1.64 10.44
CA THR A 70 -22.27 -1.27 11.77
C THR A 70 -20.76 -1.46 11.91
N SER A 71 -20.13 -2.19 10.98
CA SER A 71 -18.69 -2.46 10.97
C SER A 71 -17.91 -1.48 10.10
N SER A 72 -18.57 -0.62 9.33
CA SER A 72 -17.85 0.40 8.55
C SER A 72 -17.12 1.39 9.47
N GLY A 73 -15.95 1.85 9.04
CA GLY A 73 -15.11 2.75 9.83
C GLY A 73 -15.64 4.18 9.95
N PHE A 74 -16.48 4.61 9.01
CA PHE A 74 -16.79 6.03 8.80
C PHE A 74 -18.30 6.32 8.68
N ASN A 75 -18.67 7.56 8.98
CA ASN A 75 -20.00 8.12 8.76
C ASN A 75 -20.00 9.04 7.53
N ASP A 76 -20.89 8.79 6.57
CA ASP A 76 -21.08 9.69 5.43
C ASP A 76 -21.77 11.00 5.83
N LYS A 77 -22.71 10.92 6.78
CA LYS A 77 -23.51 12.06 7.24
C LYS A 77 -22.94 12.59 8.55
N VAL A 78 -21.93 13.44 8.43
CA VAL A 78 -21.23 14.03 9.58
C VAL A 78 -22.14 15.01 10.32
N SER A 79 -22.24 14.83 11.64
CA SER A 79 -22.91 15.76 12.56
C SER A 79 -22.19 15.75 13.91
N VAL A 80 -22.55 16.66 14.82
CA VAL A 80 -22.00 16.69 16.19
C VAL A 80 -22.23 15.35 16.91
N ALA A 81 -23.40 14.73 16.72
CA ALA A 81 -23.73 13.42 17.31
C ALA A 81 -23.11 12.23 16.54
N HIS A 82 -22.72 12.42 15.28
CA HIS A 82 -22.16 11.39 14.40
C HIS A 82 -20.91 11.94 13.71
N PRO A 83 -19.77 11.97 14.42
CA PRO A 83 -18.51 12.43 13.84
C PRO A 83 -18.11 11.54 12.65
N PHE A 84 -17.29 12.07 11.73
CA PHE A 84 -16.84 11.33 10.54
C PHE A 84 -16.27 9.95 10.90
N GLU A 85 -15.44 9.88 11.93
CA GLU A 85 -14.94 8.63 12.47
C GLU A 85 -15.95 8.00 13.41
N LYS A 86 -16.47 6.82 13.04
CA LYS A 86 -17.40 6.09 13.91
C LYS A 86 -16.69 5.65 15.20
N GLN A 87 -17.39 5.84 16.31
CA GLN A 87 -16.90 5.56 17.66
C GLN A 87 -17.23 4.15 18.15
N ALA A 88 -18.06 3.40 17.43
CA ALA A 88 -18.34 2.02 17.77
C ALA A 88 -17.06 1.18 17.69
N ARG A 89 -16.89 0.24 18.63
CA ARG A 89 -15.70 -0.62 18.72
C ARG A 89 -15.39 -1.34 17.39
N ASN A 90 -16.41 -1.87 16.71
CA ASN A 90 -16.22 -2.53 15.42
C ASN A 90 -15.70 -1.58 14.34
N SER A 91 -16.19 -0.33 14.31
CA SER A 91 -15.71 0.69 13.39
C SER A 91 -14.28 1.11 13.69
N GLN A 92 -13.92 1.27 14.96
CA GLN A 92 -12.54 1.54 15.37
C GLN A 92 -11.61 0.39 14.95
N ASN A 93 -12.04 -0.87 15.13
CA ASN A 93 -11.28 -2.03 14.68
C ASN A 93 -11.09 -2.05 13.15
N THR A 94 -12.13 -1.73 12.36
CA THR A 94 -12.02 -1.61 10.90
C THR A 94 -11.00 -0.54 10.50
N ARG A 95 -11.06 0.65 11.11
CA ARG A 95 -10.08 1.71 10.83
C ARG A 95 -8.67 1.30 11.22
N ALA A 96 -8.49 0.68 12.38
CA ALA A 96 -7.20 0.17 12.83
C ALA A 96 -6.65 -0.88 11.86
N GLN A 97 -7.49 -1.76 11.34
CA GLN A 97 -7.11 -2.78 10.37
C GLN A 97 -6.69 -2.16 9.02
N LEU A 98 -7.50 -1.24 8.46
CA LEU A 98 -7.16 -0.53 7.22
C LEU A 98 -5.83 0.25 7.36
N ALA A 99 -5.65 0.96 8.48
CA ALA A 99 -4.43 1.69 8.78
C ALA A 99 -3.22 0.73 8.93
N THR A 100 -3.43 -0.44 9.52
CA THR A 100 -2.38 -1.47 9.65
C THR A 100 -1.94 -1.97 8.28
N TYR A 101 -2.87 -2.22 7.36
CA TYR A 101 -2.56 -2.71 6.01
C TYR A 101 -1.87 -1.65 5.16
N ALA A 102 -2.38 -0.41 5.18
CA ALA A 102 -1.73 0.71 4.53
C ALA A 102 -0.33 0.96 5.11
N GLY A 103 -0.18 0.92 6.44
CA GLY A 103 1.12 1.05 7.11
C GLY A 103 2.11 -0.03 6.70
N ALA A 104 1.66 -1.29 6.58
CA ALA A 104 2.50 -2.39 6.10
C ALA A 104 2.93 -2.21 4.63
N MET A 105 2.05 -1.71 3.76
CA MET A 105 2.42 -1.34 2.38
C MET A 105 3.48 -0.24 2.36
N LEU A 106 3.27 0.84 3.12
CA LEU A 106 4.20 1.96 3.19
C LEU A 106 5.55 1.52 3.76
N ALA A 107 5.57 0.69 4.80
CA ALA A 107 6.80 0.21 5.42
C ALA A 107 7.63 -0.72 4.51
N THR A 108 7.01 -1.36 3.52
CA THR A 108 7.66 -2.33 2.62
C THR A 108 7.95 -1.80 1.22
N GLN A 109 7.36 -0.66 0.86
CA GLN A 109 7.44 -0.09 -0.47
C GLN A 109 7.71 1.42 -0.38
N PHE A 110 8.55 1.95 -1.27
CA PHE A 110 8.74 3.39 -1.36
C PHE A 110 7.49 4.03 -1.97
N ARG A 111 6.62 4.56 -1.10
CA ARG A 111 5.37 5.20 -1.50
C ARG A 111 5.19 6.59 -0.91
N THR A 112 4.50 7.44 -1.65
CA THR A 112 4.03 8.77 -1.19
C THR A 112 2.63 8.71 -0.60
N HIS A 113 1.82 7.73 -1.02
CA HIS A 113 0.48 7.48 -0.51
C HIS A 113 0.04 6.07 -0.87
N ALA A 114 -1.06 5.61 -0.27
CA ALA A 114 -1.69 4.33 -0.57
C ALA A 114 -3.19 4.53 -0.78
N PHE A 115 -3.75 3.77 -1.72
CA PHE A 115 -5.20 3.63 -1.88
C PHE A 115 -5.64 2.30 -1.28
N CYS A 116 -6.78 2.30 -0.61
CA CYS A 116 -7.46 1.09 -0.17
C CYS A 116 -8.97 1.26 -0.39
N VAL A 117 -9.66 0.14 -0.61
CA VAL A 117 -11.11 0.15 -0.81
C VAL A 117 -11.80 -0.66 0.29
N GLU A 118 -12.54 0.00 1.16
CA GLU A 118 -13.47 -0.69 2.06
C GLU A 118 -14.76 -1.01 1.28
N VAL A 119 -15.00 -2.29 0.98
CA VAL A 119 -16.26 -2.81 0.42
C VAL A 119 -17.26 -3.00 1.56
N ALA A 120 -17.58 -1.85 2.11
CA ALA A 120 -18.74 -1.46 2.91
C ALA A 120 -18.96 0.07 2.79
N GLY A 121 -18.08 0.75 2.03
CA GLY A 121 -17.82 2.18 1.91
C GLY A 121 -16.40 2.55 2.38
N ALA A 122 -15.42 2.74 1.47
CA ALA A 122 -14.39 3.82 1.49
C ALA A 122 -13.32 3.70 0.38
N VAL A 123 -13.07 4.78 -0.39
CA VAL A 123 -11.88 5.66 -0.24
C VAL A 123 -12.39 6.85 0.62
N VAL A 124 -11.65 7.93 0.92
CA VAL A 124 -12.20 9.16 1.57
C VAL A 124 -13.27 9.84 0.66
N THR A 125 -14.38 9.16 0.50
CA THR A 125 -15.50 9.41 -0.40
C THR A 125 -16.74 8.85 0.29
N SER A 126 -17.89 9.52 0.15
CA SER A 126 -19.15 9.02 0.69
C SER A 126 -19.44 7.59 0.21
N ALA A 127 -20.01 6.74 1.05
CA ALA A 127 -20.41 5.40 0.66
C ALA A 127 -21.44 5.45 -0.47
N PHE A 128 -21.29 4.52 -1.42
CA PHE A 128 -22.13 4.43 -2.60
C PHE A 128 -22.46 2.97 -2.87
N ARG A 129 -23.54 2.74 -3.62
CA ARG A 129 -23.96 1.37 -3.95
C ARG A 129 -23.17 0.89 -5.16
N TYR A 130 -22.04 0.21 -4.94
CA TYR A 130 -21.15 -0.24 -6.02
C TYR A 130 -21.83 -1.13 -7.09
N ALA A 131 -22.92 -1.83 -6.74
CA ALA A 131 -23.71 -2.62 -7.70
C ALA A 131 -24.67 -1.78 -8.56
N LYS A 132 -24.85 -0.49 -8.26
CA LYS A 132 -25.74 0.44 -8.96
C LYS A 132 -25.01 1.63 -9.58
N GLU A 133 -23.85 1.97 -9.04
CA GLU A 133 -23.08 3.15 -9.41
C GLU A 133 -21.74 2.74 -10.02
N LYS A 134 -21.24 3.57 -10.95
CA LYS A 134 -20.02 3.25 -11.72
C LYS A 134 -18.73 3.63 -11.00
N HIS A 135 -18.80 4.28 -9.85
CA HIS A 135 -17.63 4.85 -9.17
C HIS A 135 -16.51 3.85 -8.89
N LEU A 136 -16.84 2.63 -8.47
CA LEU A 136 -15.83 1.59 -8.22
C LEU A 136 -15.14 1.17 -9.53
N VAL A 137 -15.92 0.97 -10.59
CA VAL A 137 -15.39 0.58 -11.90
C VAL A 137 -14.55 1.70 -12.51
N ASP A 138 -15.02 2.95 -12.40
CA ASP A 138 -14.27 4.13 -12.86
C ASP A 138 -12.96 4.29 -12.09
N PHE A 139 -12.97 4.07 -10.77
CA PHE A 139 -11.77 4.06 -9.94
C PHE A 139 -10.79 3.00 -10.43
N LEU A 140 -11.23 1.75 -10.57
CA LEU A 140 -10.38 0.65 -11.01
C LEU A 140 -9.80 0.89 -12.40
N TRP A 141 -10.62 1.36 -13.34
CA TRP A 141 -10.16 1.69 -14.68
C TRP A 141 -9.09 2.79 -14.65
N ARG A 142 -9.33 3.88 -13.93
CA ARG A 142 -8.36 4.98 -13.81
C ARG A 142 -7.09 4.54 -13.09
N PHE A 143 -7.21 3.77 -12.01
CA PHE A 143 -6.09 3.25 -11.24
C PHE A 143 -5.23 2.27 -12.06
N ASN A 144 -5.87 1.41 -12.86
CA ASN A 144 -5.19 0.48 -13.77
C ASN A 144 -4.40 1.18 -14.87
N HIS A 145 -4.89 2.31 -15.37
CA HIS A 145 -4.28 3.08 -16.46
C HIS A 145 -3.43 4.25 -15.99
N SER A 146 -3.34 4.49 -14.68
CA SER A 146 -2.51 5.55 -14.14
C SER A 146 -1.04 5.14 -14.15
N SER A 147 -0.16 6.13 -14.03
CA SER A 147 1.27 5.87 -13.85
C SER A 147 1.55 5.39 -12.42
N PRO A 148 2.68 4.67 -12.16
CA PRO A 148 3.03 4.25 -10.81
C PRO A 148 3.10 5.40 -9.79
N GLU A 149 3.51 6.60 -10.21
CA GLU A 149 3.54 7.83 -9.40
C GLU A 149 2.15 8.18 -8.87
N ILE A 150 1.14 8.13 -9.75
CA ILE A 150 -0.26 8.40 -9.40
C ILE A 150 -0.84 7.29 -8.53
N ARG A 151 -0.34 6.05 -8.65
CA ARG A 151 -0.63 4.96 -7.70
C ARG A 151 0.13 5.07 -6.38
N GLY A 152 1.02 6.06 -6.27
CA GLY A 152 1.74 6.38 -5.06
C GLY A 152 3.15 5.82 -4.95
N HIS A 153 3.73 5.24 -6.00
CA HIS A 153 5.16 4.87 -5.99
C HIS A 153 6.06 6.12 -6.02
N ASP A 154 7.01 6.18 -5.10
CA ASP A 154 7.98 7.26 -5.04
C ASP A 154 9.12 7.01 -6.04
N ARG A 155 9.17 7.81 -7.11
CA ARG A 155 10.20 7.71 -8.16
C ARG A 155 11.52 8.37 -7.79
N THR A 156 11.55 9.11 -6.69
CA THR A 156 12.81 9.64 -6.17
C THR A 156 13.67 8.53 -5.57
N VAL A 157 13.10 7.35 -5.34
CA VAL A 157 13.83 6.16 -4.92
C VAL A 157 13.91 5.13 -6.03
N THR A 158 15.14 4.73 -6.38
CA THR A 158 15.39 3.80 -7.49
C THR A 158 16.47 2.80 -7.14
N VAL A 159 16.56 1.73 -7.94
CA VAL A 159 17.71 0.82 -7.91
C VAL A 159 18.85 1.49 -8.67
N PRO A 160 20.06 1.59 -8.09
CA PRO A 160 21.24 2.08 -8.81
C PRO A 160 21.49 1.29 -10.10
N SER A 161 21.85 1.98 -11.17
CA SER A 161 22.23 1.36 -12.44
C SER A 161 23.62 0.70 -12.34
N ALA A 162 23.96 -0.15 -13.32
CA ALA A 162 25.29 -0.77 -13.40
C ALA A 162 26.44 0.26 -13.48
N ALA A 163 26.19 1.40 -14.12
CA ALA A 163 27.15 2.51 -14.22
C ALA A 163 27.43 3.18 -12.86
N GLU A 164 26.53 3.03 -11.88
CA GLU A 164 26.64 3.60 -10.53
C GLU A 164 27.24 2.61 -9.52
N SER A 165 27.80 1.48 -10.00
CA SER A 165 28.36 0.41 -9.16
C SER A 165 29.42 0.89 -8.16
N ARG A 166 30.21 1.92 -8.50
CA ARG A 166 31.17 2.53 -7.57
C ARG A 166 30.51 3.10 -6.31
N PHE A 167 29.33 3.72 -6.45
CA PHE A 167 28.60 4.31 -5.34
C PHE A 167 27.92 3.23 -4.49
N VAL A 168 27.45 2.15 -5.13
CA VAL A 168 26.95 0.96 -4.42
C VAL A 168 28.03 0.33 -3.56
N LYS A 169 29.23 0.15 -4.12
CA LYS A 169 30.39 -0.39 -3.38
C LYS A 169 30.74 0.50 -2.19
N GLN A 170 30.87 1.81 -2.43
CA GLN A 170 31.18 2.77 -1.37
C GLN A 170 30.12 2.78 -0.26
N ALA A 171 28.83 2.77 -0.62
CA ALA A 171 27.74 2.69 0.35
C ALA A 171 27.81 1.40 1.18
N THR A 172 28.12 0.27 0.56
CA THR A 172 28.24 -1.04 1.24
C THR A 172 29.44 -1.09 2.19
N GLU A 173 30.52 -0.37 1.87
CA GLU A 173 31.71 -0.27 2.73
C GLU A 173 31.49 0.68 3.92
N LEU A 174 30.77 1.79 3.70
CA LEU A 174 30.56 2.83 4.71
C LEU A 174 29.38 2.57 5.65
N LEU A 175 28.34 1.88 5.16
CA LEU A 175 27.13 1.61 5.91
C LEU A 175 27.15 0.18 6.45
N PRO A 176 26.60 -0.08 7.65
CA PRO A 176 26.57 -1.42 8.26
C PRO A 176 25.51 -2.34 7.62
N LEU A 177 25.54 -2.46 6.29
CA LEU A 177 24.61 -3.27 5.51
C LEU A 177 25.00 -4.75 5.55
N LYS A 178 24.00 -5.62 5.63
CA LYS A 178 24.20 -7.06 5.47
C LYS A 178 24.45 -7.38 3.99
N LYS A 179 25.14 -8.49 3.71
CA LYS A 179 25.51 -8.89 2.34
C LYS A 179 24.33 -9.04 1.37
N TRP A 180 23.13 -9.30 1.89
CA TRP A 180 21.91 -9.47 1.11
C TRP A 180 21.02 -8.22 1.09
N GLU A 181 21.38 -7.16 1.81
CA GLU A 181 20.62 -5.92 1.81
C GLU A 181 20.88 -5.14 0.52
N LYS A 182 19.80 -4.63 -0.06
CA LYS A 182 19.86 -3.86 -1.30
C LYS A 182 20.23 -2.42 -1.01
N VAL A 183 21.13 -1.86 -1.83
CA VAL A 183 21.40 -0.41 -1.87
C VAL A 183 20.38 0.25 -2.79
N TRP A 184 19.82 1.35 -2.32
CA TRP A 184 18.88 2.21 -3.04
C TRP A 184 19.52 3.57 -3.32
N LYS A 185 19.09 4.18 -4.41
CA LYS A 185 19.43 5.55 -4.80
C LYS A 185 18.25 6.45 -4.46
N PHE A 186 18.53 7.55 -3.76
CA PHE A 186 17.55 8.55 -3.34
C PHE A 186 17.87 9.90 -3.99
N SER A 187 16.89 10.54 -4.60
CA SER A 187 17.01 11.88 -5.19
C SER A 187 16.23 12.88 -4.33
N VAL A 188 16.93 13.78 -3.66
CA VAL A 188 16.31 14.78 -2.77
C VAL A 188 16.48 16.16 -3.39
N TYR A 189 15.37 16.83 -3.66
CA TYR A 189 15.39 18.23 -4.06
C TYR A 189 15.62 19.11 -2.82
N GLU A 190 16.68 19.89 -2.84
CA GLU A 190 17.02 20.84 -1.78
C GLU A 190 16.50 22.23 -2.18
N GLU A 191 15.53 22.76 -1.43
CA GLU A 191 14.86 24.01 -1.79
C GLU A 191 15.78 25.24 -1.69
N SER A 192 16.74 25.23 -0.77
CA SER A 192 17.68 26.33 -0.56
C SER A 192 18.65 26.51 -1.73
N SER A 193 19.25 25.42 -2.20
CA SER A 193 20.18 25.40 -3.34
C SER A 193 19.46 25.30 -4.69
N LYS A 194 18.19 24.86 -4.69
CA LYS A 194 17.41 24.50 -5.89
C LYS A 194 18.04 23.37 -6.70
N GLU A 195 18.85 22.53 -6.06
CA GLU A 195 19.53 21.40 -6.68
C GLU A 195 18.94 20.07 -6.22
N THR A 196 19.15 19.02 -7.03
CA THR A 196 18.84 17.65 -6.61
C THR A 196 20.11 16.98 -6.13
N VAL A 197 20.13 16.59 -4.86
CA VAL A 197 21.22 15.85 -4.24
C VAL A 197 20.88 14.36 -4.27
N VAL A 198 21.86 13.53 -4.63
CA VAL A 198 21.71 12.07 -4.73
C VAL A 198 22.41 11.38 -3.58
N PHE A 199 21.69 10.48 -2.90
CA PHE A 199 22.22 9.64 -1.82
C PHE A 199 22.12 8.16 -2.19
N TYR A 200 23.00 7.35 -1.61
CA TYR A 200 23.00 5.90 -1.74
C TYR A 200 22.98 5.27 -0.35
N GLY A 201 22.05 4.35 -0.09
CA GLY A 201 21.93 3.74 1.23
C GLY A 201 21.06 2.50 1.24
N GLY A 202 21.15 1.73 2.32
CA GLY A 202 20.31 0.55 2.51
C GLY A 202 18.94 0.88 3.07
N ALA A 203 17.95 0.02 2.77
CA ALA A 203 16.59 0.17 3.24
C ALA A 203 16.31 -0.47 4.61
N ASN A 204 17.28 -0.55 5.53
CA ASN A 204 16.95 -0.99 6.88
C ASN A 204 17.99 -0.63 7.94
N ARG A 205 17.54 0.12 8.96
CA ARG A 205 17.84 -0.01 10.41
C ARG A 205 17.62 1.33 11.10
N PHE A 206 16.46 1.48 11.72
CA PHE A 206 16.42 2.05 13.06
C PHE A 206 15.81 0.98 13.95
N SER A 207 16.55 0.52 14.95
CA SER A 207 16.06 -0.39 16.01
C SER A 207 14.93 0.22 16.85
N VAL A 208 14.57 1.47 16.57
CA VAL A 208 13.49 2.25 17.19
C VAL A 208 12.48 2.77 16.16
N SER A 209 12.72 2.62 14.85
CA SER A 209 11.73 3.00 13.84
C SER A 209 10.96 1.78 13.38
N VAL A 210 9.67 1.78 13.68
CA VAL A 210 8.71 0.81 13.16
C VAL A 210 8.39 1.08 11.67
N SER A 211 9.01 2.07 11.03
CA SER A 211 8.91 2.29 9.59
C SER A 211 10.08 3.10 9.05
N PRO A 212 10.96 2.54 8.20
CA PRO A 212 12.01 3.34 7.61
C PRO A 212 11.70 3.87 6.22
N PHE A 213 10.56 3.59 5.56
CA PHE A 213 10.29 4.14 4.22
C PHE A 213 8.81 4.47 3.97
N GLY A 214 8.61 5.50 3.16
CA GLY A 214 7.34 6.12 2.86
C GLY A 214 7.39 7.62 3.12
N ARG A 215 7.50 8.44 2.06
CA ARG A 215 7.20 9.89 2.12
C ARG A 215 5.69 10.10 2.16
N SER A 216 4.99 9.37 3.02
CA SER A 216 3.57 9.62 3.26
C SER A 216 3.51 10.71 4.33
N THR A 217 3.64 11.96 3.88
CA THR A 217 3.28 13.15 4.66
C THR A 217 1.78 13.29 4.75
#